data_AF-A0A367RCZ7-F1
#
_entry.id   AF-A0A367RCZ7-F1
#
_cell.length_a   1.000
_cell.length_b   1.000
_cell.length_c   1.000
_cell.angle_alpha   90.00
_cell.angle_beta   90.00
_cell.angle_gamma   90.00
#
_symmetry.space_group_name_H-M   'P 1'
#
loop_
_entity.id
_entity.type
_entity.pdbx_description
1 polymer ?
#
loop_
_entity_poly.entity_id
_entity_poly.type
_entity_poly.pdbx_seq_one_letter_code
_entity_poly.pdbx_strand_id
1 'polypeptide(L)'
;METFAVNAYGVYSNITFPLSVKIFKPKGTLKAEDKYKTKIELASEMITELIESGFNIELVLADSLYGESSQFIRKIAEYNLAYVVSISL
;
A
#
# COMPACT_ATOMS: atom_id res chain seq x y z
N MET A 1 -2.74 5.83 -22.49
CA MET A 1 -3.26 6.21 -21.16
C MET A 1 -2.40 5.49 -20.14
N GLU A 2 -1.56 6.21 -19.40
CA GLU A 2 -0.71 5.59 -18.39
C GLU A 2 -1.58 5.12 -17.22
N THR A 3 -1.51 3.83 -16.90
CA THR A 3 -2.20 3.27 -15.74
C THR A 3 -1.22 3.25 -14.58
N PHE A 4 -1.53 3.99 -13.52
CA PHE A 4 -0.74 3.98 -12.30
C PHE A 4 -1.30 2.91 -11.37
N ALA A 5 -0.44 2.06 -10.81
CA ALA A 5 -0.83 1.01 -9.87
C ALA A 5 -0.09 1.19 -8.54
N VAL A 6 -0.72 0.73 -7.46
CA VAL A 6 -0.08 0.47 -6.17
C VAL A 6 0.10 -1.04 -6.08
N ASN A 7 1.35 -1.47 -5.93
CA ASN A 7 1.71 -2.88 -5.92
C ASN A 7 2.24 -3.25 -4.53
N ALA A 8 1.84 -4.43 -4.04
CA ALA A 8 2.39 -5.04 -2.84
C ALA A 8 3.08 -6.35 -3.23
N TYR A 9 4.26 -6.56 -2.65
CA TYR A 9 5.07 -7.77 -2.82
C TYR A 9 5.44 -8.32 -1.45
N GLY A 10 5.47 -9.64 -1.35
CA GLY A 10 5.96 -10.37 -0.19
C GLY A 10 7.43 -10.71 -0.39
N VAL A 11 8.20 -10.65 0.69
CA VAL A 11 9.58 -11.14 0.72
C VAL A 11 9.67 -12.20 1.81
N TYR A 12 9.95 -13.45 1.41
CA TYR A 12 10.11 -14.56 2.34
C TYR A 12 11.22 -15.49 1.86
N SER A 13 12.16 -15.83 2.75
CA SER A 13 13.30 -16.71 2.42
C SER A 13 14.06 -16.28 1.15
N ASN A 14 14.30 -14.98 0.99
CA ASN A 14 14.93 -14.34 -0.18
C ASN A 14 14.16 -14.49 -1.51
N ILE A 15 12.88 -14.87 -1.46
CA ILE A 15 11.99 -14.92 -2.63
C ILE A 15 11.05 -13.72 -2.56
N THR A 16 10.95 -13.00 -3.67
CA THR A 16 9.94 -11.94 -3.86
C THR A 16 8.79 -12.47 -4.69
N PHE A 17 7.57 -12.28 -4.22
CA PHE A 17 6.36 -12.72 -4.93
C PHE A 17 5.25 -11.66 -4.86
N PRO A 18 4.40 -11.55 -5.90
CA PRO A 18 3.31 -10.59 -5.90
C PRO A 18 2.26 -10.97 -4.84
N LEU A 19 1.77 -9.98 -4.10
CA LEU A 19 0.69 -10.15 -3.12
C LEU A 19 -0.63 -9.58 -3.63
N SER A 20 -0.61 -8.31 -4.04
CA SER A 20 -1.82 -7.60 -4.47
C SER A 20 -1.45 -6.41 -5.34
N VAL A 21 -2.38 -6.00 -6.21
CA VAL A 21 -2.27 -4.83 -7.07
C VAL A 21 -3.57 -4.06 -7.04
N LYS A 22 -3.51 -2.76 -6.75
CA LYS A 22 -4.66 -1.85 -6.85
C LYS A 22 -4.41 -0.78 -7.91
N ILE A 23 -5.40 -0.57 -8.76
CA ILE A 23 -5.34 0.44 -9.83
C ILE A 23 -5.68 1.81 -9.26
N PHE A 24 -4.76 2.77 -9.40
CA PHE A 24 -5.02 4.17 -9.10
C PHE A 24 -5.72 4.84 -10.28
N LYS A 25 -6.89 5.42 -10.02
CA LYS A 25 -7.68 6.15 -11.00
C LYS A 25 -7.60 7.65 -10.71
N PRO A 26 -6.91 8.44 -11.55
CA PRO A 26 -6.95 9.90 -11.45
C PRO A 26 -8.38 10.44 -11.52
N LYS A 27 -8.65 11.58 -10.86
CA LYS A 27 -10.01 12.15 -10.81
C LYS A 27 -10.65 12.36 -12.19
N GLY A 28 -9.85 12.74 -13.19
CA GLY A 28 -10.32 12.96 -14.57
C GLY A 28 -10.68 11.69 -15.34
N THR A 29 -10.40 10.50 -14.81
CA THR A 29 -10.67 9.21 -15.46
C THR A 29 -11.70 8.37 -14.69
N LEU A 30 -12.36 8.94 -13.67
CA LEU A 30 -13.36 8.24 -12.87
C LEU A 30 -14.65 8.09 -13.68
N LYS A 31 -15.23 6.89 -13.63
CA LYS A 31 -16.60 6.66 -14.08
C LYS A 31 -17.59 7.08 -13.00
N ALA A 32 -18.88 7.17 -13.33
CA ALA A 32 -19.92 7.61 -12.40
C ALA A 32 -20.03 6.69 -11.16
N GLU A 33 -19.71 5.41 -11.34
CA GLU A 33 -19.67 4.39 -10.30
C GLU A 33 -18.35 4.34 -9.51
N ASP A 34 -17.31 5.04 -9.97
CA ASP A 34 -15.99 4.97 -9.34
C ASP A 34 -15.89 5.90 -8.12
N LYS A 35 -15.48 5.35 -6.98
CA LYS A 35 -15.05 6.16 -5.83
C LYS A 35 -13.58 6.50 -5.96
N TYR A 36 -13.25 7.80 -5.96
CA TYR A 36 -11.87 8.25 -5.90
C TYR A 36 -11.16 7.74 -4.64
N LYS A 37 -9.94 7.24 -4.80
CA LYS A 37 -9.02 6.90 -3.72
C LYS A 37 -7.62 7.35 -4.09
N THR A 38 -6.92 7.92 -3.12
CA THR A 38 -5.49 8.25 -3.22
C THR A 38 -4.64 6.97 -3.19
N LYS A 39 -3.39 7.05 -3.65
CA LYS A 39 -2.44 5.93 -3.55
C LYS A 39 -2.18 5.50 -2.10
N ILE A 40 -2.23 6.45 -1.17
CA ILE A 40 -2.12 6.19 0.28
C ILE A 40 -3.30 5.35 0.76
N GLU A 41 -4.53 5.76 0.43
CA GLU A 41 -5.73 5.01 0.82
C GLU A 41 -5.72 3.60 0.23
N LEU A 42 -5.32 3.46 -1.04
CA LEU A 42 -5.18 2.15 -1.67
C LEU A 42 -4.16 1.26 -0.94
N ALA A 43 -2.99 1.79 -0.58
CA ALA A 43 -1.98 1.03 0.17
C ALA A 43 -2.47 0.64 1.58
N SER A 44 -3.14 1.56 2.28
CA SER A 44 -3.72 1.30 3.61
C SER A 44 -4.77 0.19 3.56
N GLU A 45 -5.60 0.15 2.51
CA GLU A 45 -6.55 -0.94 2.29
C GLU A 45 -5.85 -2.27 1.99
N MET A 46 -4.79 -2.25 1.18
CA MET A 46 -4.01 -3.47 0.89
C MET A 46 -3.42 -4.08 2.16
N ILE A 47 -2.91 -3.25 3.09
CA ILE A 47 -2.41 -3.75 4.39
C ILE A 47 -3.52 -4.46 5.15
N THR A 48 -4.70 -3.84 5.27
CA THR A 48 -5.86 -4.47 5.93
C THR A 48 -6.23 -5.79 5.27
N GLU A 49 -6.39 -5.80 3.94
CA GLU A 49 -6.78 -6.99 3.18
C GLU A 49 -5.78 -8.14 3.38
N LEU A 50 -4.48 -7.86 3.40
CA LEU A 50 -3.44 -8.87 3.62
C LEU A 50 -3.50 -9.45 5.04
N ILE A 51 -3.66 -8.60 6.07
CA ILE A 51 -3.79 -9.07 7.46
C ILE A 51 -5.06 -9.90 7.63
N GLU A 52 -6.19 -9.43 7.10
CA GLU A 52 -7.46 -10.15 7.15
C GLU A 52 -7.41 -11.48 6.37
N SER A 53 -6.58 -11.56 5.33
CA SER A 53 -6.31 -12.81 4.60
C SER A 53 -5.40 -13.79 5.36
N GLY A 54 -4.94 -13.43 6.57
CA GLY A 54 -4.14 -14.28 7.44
C GLY A 54 -2.63 -14.14 7.27
N PHE A 55 -2.14 -13.12 6.55
CA PHE A 55 -0.71 -12.86 6.48
C PHE A 55 -0.19 -12.32 7.83
N ASN A 56 0.81 -13.00 8.38
CA ASN A 56 1.59 -12.46 9.49
C ASN A 56 2.72 -11.59 8.93
N ILE A 57 2.51 -10.27 8.94
CA ILE A 57 3.46 -9.29 8.39
C ILE A 57 4.37 -8.82 9.52
N GLU A 58 5.68 -9.06 9.39
CA GLU A 58 6.67 -8.62 10.39
C GLU A 58 7.10 -7.17 10.17
N LEU A 59 7.23 -6.76 8.91
CA LEU A 59 7.77 -5.47 8.52
C LEU A 59 7.15 -5.00 7.20
N VAL A 60 6.77 -3.73 7.13
CA VAL A 60 6.35 -3.07 5.89
C VAL A 60 7.49 -2.19 5.36
N LEU A 61 7.92 -2.46 4.12
CA LEU A 61 8.84 -1.60 3.38
C LEU A 61 8.04 -0.71 2.44
N ALA A 62 8.20 0.61 2.56
CA ALA A 62 7.45 1.58 1.75
C ALA A 62 8.35 2.70 1.20
N ASP A 63 7.88 3.39 0.16
CA ASP A 63 8.54 4.59 -0.36
C ASP A 63 8.49 5.75 0.65
N SER A 64 9.46 6.65 0.58
CA SER A 64 9.54 7.92 1.32
C SER A 64 8.20 8.66 1.45
N LEU A 65 7.42 8.73 0.38
CA LEU A 65 6.12 9.44 0.36
C LEU A 65 5.10 8.84 1.34
N TYR A 66 5.19 7.54 1.63
CA TYR A 66 4.33 6.90 2.62
C TYR A 66 4.73 7.26 4.06
N GLY A 67 6.02 7.53 4.30
CA GLY A 67 6.54 7.98 5.59
C GLY A 67 6.10 9.38 5.98
N GLU A 68 5.73 10.22 5.02
CA GLU A 68 5.19 11.55 5.28
C GLU A 68 3.67 11.53 5.51
N SER A 69 3.02 10.39 5.26
CA SER A 69 1.57 10.27 5.39
C SER A 69 1.14 9.84 6.79
N SER A 70 0.56 10.78 7.55
CA SER A 70 -0.02 10.49 8.86
C SER A 70 -1.11 9.40 8.81
N GLN A 71 -1.87 9.34 7.73
CA GLN A 71 -2.89 8.31 7.51
C GLN A 71 -2.27 6.92 7.36
N PHE A 72 -1.18 6.80 6.60
CA PHE A 72 -0.48 5.53 6.42
C PHE A 72 0.19 5.09 7.72
N ILE A 73 0.92 5.99 8.40
CA ILE A 73 1.58 5.70 9.67
C ILE A 73 0.56 5.25 10.73
N ARG A 74 -0.60 5.93 10.81
CA ARG A 74 -1.67 5.51 11.72
C ARG A 74 -2.15 4.10 11.41
N LYS A 75 -2.31 3.73 10.13
CA LYS A 75 -2.75 2.40 9.73
C LYS A 75 -1.74 1.32 10.12
N ILE A 76 -0.44 1.59 9.95
CA ILE A 76 0.64 0.73 10.41
C ILE A 76 0.60 0.55 11.94
N ALA A 77 0.38 1.65 12.67
CA ALA A 77 0.29 1.63 14.13
C ALA A 77 -0.96 0.88 14.64
N GLU A 78 -2.11 0.98 13.96
CA GLU A 78 -3.34 0.25 14.30
C GLU A 78 -3.13 -1.27 14.32
N TYR A 79 -2.27 -1.79 13.44
CA TYR A 79 -1.90 -3.20 13.38
C TYR A 79 -0.59 -3.54 14.09
N ASN A 80 0.00 -2.57 14.80
CA ASN A 80 1.27 -2.72 15.51
C ASN A 80 2.41 -3.27 14.62
N LEU A 81 2.46 -2.84 13.36
CA LEU A 81 3.46 -3.28 12.40
C LEU A 81 4.73 -2.43 12.49
N ALA A 82 5.89 -3.07 12.36
CA ALA A 82 7.11 -2.33 12.08
C ALA A 82 7.09 -1.82 10.63
N TYR A 83 7.72 -0.67 10.39
CA TYR A 83 7.86 -0.14 9.04
C TYR A 83 9.23 0.53 8.83
N VAL A 84 9.72 0.44 7.61
CA VAL A 84 10.90 1.18 7.13
C VAL A 84 10.51 1.88 5.85
N VAL A 85 10.90 3.16 5.76
CA VAL A 85 10.69 3.98 4.56
C VAL A 85 12.00 4.19 3.83
N SER A 86 11.96 4.18 2.51
CA SER A 86 13.12 4.52 1.72
C SER A 86 13.55 5.96 2.00
N ILE A 87 14.85 6.20 2.07
CA ILE A 87 15.40 7.55 2.04
C ILE A 87 15.55 7.93 0.57
N SER A 88 14.81 8.94 0.13
CA SER A 88 15.04 9.55 -1.17
C SER A 88 16.20 10.54 -1.02
N LEU A 89 17.33 10.25 -1.68
CA LEU A 89 18.52 11.11 -1.74
C LEU A 89 18.37 12.17 -2.84
#